data_AF-A0AAD4DYY0-F1
#
_entry.id   AF-A0AAD4DYY0-F1
#
_cell.length_a   1.000
_cell.length_b   1.000
_cell.length_c   1.000
_cell.angle_alpha   90.00
_cell.angle_beta   90.00
_cell.angle_gamma   90.00
#
_symmetry.space_group_name_H-M   'P 1'
#
loop_
_entity.id
_entity.type
_entity.pdbx_description
1 polymer ?
#
loop_
_entity_poly.entity_id
_entity_poly.type
_entity_poly.pdbx_seq_one_letter_code
_entity_poly.pdbx_strand_id
1 'polypeptide(L)'
;MKCKGTSLGTSRPRLVKQVTGTHVAAAVLTSKPATLHQKLYGFHIEPPLVKEQEPEIPKKDVLCGQIIAFLRGEGQAESTDTDYKTFSDVSIDDCDLILEAITEDDNHQFNRYKLISYSPSSKQLVATLPTPIHENLLKPLRDAIDGALASLDIEGLGNFIVQMNSTLRGLGEAGSTEKSLGTPDALLEFHDEDGGRVQLWGTEVTFSQTRDAAIAKLQRSVTLNPHMRAVTLFDILENHRHSPPTESSDAFRKLSKKKKVVSYHKWLQKDDSPVFGPVTGFTHTWVSSLTVVVSTWLCPDDGPFDLYDHNPRYFATAVSFPPSSGLENLQHLFHRTFASLRDATISYMEEVMAEEESSVSSDNFDAEDESSVEDKSDIAEVSSEETDDSPDPFELVRAWVPPTSPIDWKAIMKQLRNAAWQTGYTHYSTYHEKLIKRTAEEAEISPRASKRAKRS
;
A
#
# COMPACT_ATOMS: atom_id res chain seq x y z
N MET A 1 55.54 -25.22 12.89
CA MET A 1 54.21 -25.44 12.29
C MET A 1 54.02 -24.44 11.15
N LYS A 2 53.73 -24.94 9.95
CA LYS A 2 53.72 -24.17 8.69
C LYS A 2 52.32 -23.60 8.45
N CYS A 3 52.18 -22.28 8.39
CA CYS A 3 51.01 -21.63 7.79
C CYS A 3 51.35 -21.25 6.35
N LYS A 4 50.67 -21.88 5.40
CA LYS A 4 50.74 -21.60 3.96
C LYS A 4 49.87 -20.38 3.65
N GLY A 5 50.45 -19.38 2.98
CA GLY A 5 49.72 -18.28 2.36
C GLY A 5 49.13 -18.70 1.02
N THR A 6 47.88 -18.32 0.76
CA THR A 6 47.21 -18.46 -0.54
C THR A 6 47.01 -17.09 -1.18
N SER A 7 47.47 -16.99 -2.42
CA SER A 7 47.44 -15.83 -3.30
C SER A 7 46.03 -15.42 -3.74
N LEU A 8 45.76 -14.12 -3.70
CA LEU A 8 44.60 -13.48 -4.33
C LEU A 8 44.81 -13.39 -5.84
N GLY A 9 43.93 -14.04 -6.61
CA GLY A 9 43.84 -13.91 -8.06
C GLY A 9 42.85 -12.80 -8.43
N THR A 10 43.33 -11.76 -9.11
CA THR A 10 42.53 -10.68 -9.68
C THR A 10 41.94 -11.08 -11.02
N SER A 11 40.60 -11.17 -11.12
CA SER A 11 39.89 -11.32 -12.40
C SER A 11 39.41 -9.95 -12.91
N ARG A 12 39.71 -9.66 -14.18
CA ARG A 12 39.25 -8.45 -14.90
C ARG A 12 37.81 -8.66 -15.43
N PRO A 13 36.96 -7.62 -15.46
CA PRO A 13 35.65 -7.71 -16.09
C PRO A 13 35.73 -7.56 -17.62
N ARG A 14 34.92 -8.34 -18.34
CA ARG A 14 34.72 -8.27 -19.79
C ARG A 14 33.69 -7.18 -20.12
N LEU A 15 34.06 -6.27 -21.02
CA LEU A 15 33.15 -5.35 -21.72
C LEU A 15 32.12 -6.14 -22.56
N VAL A 16 30.83 -5.83 -22.39
CA VAL A 16 29.76 -6.24 -23.31
C VAL A 16 29.43 -5.06 -24.22
N LYS A 17 29.49 -5.28 -25.54
CA LYS A 17 29.16 -4.30 -26.58
C LYS A 17 27.64 -4.14 -26.71
N GLN A 18 27.17 -2.90 -26.68
CA GLN A 18 25.86 -2.47 -27.15
C GLN A 18 25.73 -2.65 -28.67
N VAL A 19 24.60 -3.18 -29.12
CA VAL A 19 24.18 -3.18 -30.53
C VAL A 19 22.92 -2.33 -30.63
N THR A 20 23.02 -1.21 -31.34
CA THR A 20 21.91 -0.36 -31.77
C THR A 20 21.39 -0.84 -33.13
N GLY A 21 20.07 -0.97 -33.27
CA GLY A 21 19.42 -1.26 -34.55
C GLY A 21 18.08 -0.55 -34.66
N THR A 22 18.06 0.53 -35.42
CA THR A 22 16.90 1.23 -35.97
C THR A 22 16.52 0.63 -37.33
N HIS A 23 15.23 0.52 -37.66
CA HIS A 23 14.63 0.89 -38.97
C HIS A 23 13.11 0.59 -39.05
N VAL A 24 12.33 1.68 -39.10
CA VAL A 24 11.23 2.07 -40.01
C VAL A 24 10.69 1.04 -41.02
N ALA A 25 9.36 0.90 -41.12
CA ALA A 25 8.57 1.18 -42.35
C ALA A 25 7.05 0.95 -42.17
N ALA A 26 6.29 1.93 -42.63
CA ALA A 26 4.84 1.93 -42.78
C ALA A 26 4.40 1.27 -44.10
N ALA A 27 3.16 0.79 -44.18
CA ALA A 27 2.48 0.54 -45.44
C ALA A 27 0.97 0.80 -45.33
N VAL A 28 0.47 1.43 -46.38
CA VAL A 28 -0.82 2.10 -46.57
C VAL A 28 -1.83 1.19 -47.28
N LEU A 29 -3.09 1.43 -46.93
CA LEU A 29 -4.37 1.12 -47.60
C LEU A 29 -4.35 0.80 -49.10
N THR A 30 -5.16 -0.19 -49.50
CA THR A 30 -5.88 -0.15 -50.79
C THR A 30 -7.29 -0.74 -50.64
N SER A 31 -8.23 -0.20 -51.41
CA SER A 31 -9.68 -0.34 -51.27
C SER A 31 -10.32 -0.89 -52.56
N LYS A 32 -11.44 -1.62 -52.38
CA LYS A 32 -12.64 -1.78 -53.27
C LYS A 32 -12.49 -2.47 -54.65
N PRO A 33 -13.59 -2.84 -55.38
CA PRO A 33 -14.96 -3.27 -55.00
C PRO A 33 -15.56 -4.44 -55.83
N ALA A 34 -16.81 -4.82 -55.48
CA ALA A 34 -17.90 -5.46 -56.28
C ALA A 34 -17.72 -6.95 -56.74
N THR A 35 -18.73 -7.83 -56.71
CA THR A 35 -20.03 -7.72 -57.40
C THR A 35 -21.07 -8.73 -56.89
N LEU A 36 -22.33 -8.33 -57.07
CA LEU A 36 -23.62 -8.98 -56.80
C LEU A 36 -23.90 -10.22 -57.69
N HIS A 37 -24.52 -11.26 -57.13
CA HIS A 37 -25.62 -12.00 -57.76
C HIS A 37 -26.22 -13.00 -56.75
N GLN A 38 -27.43 -12.76 -56.26
CA GLN A 38 -28.21 -13.81 -55.61
C GLN A 38 -29.71 -13.67 -55.86
N LYS A 39 -30.32 -14.84 -56.00
CA LYS A 39 -31.62 -15.15 -56.59
C LYS A 39 -32.78 -14.78 -55.67
N LEU A 40 -33.85 -14.30 -56.29
CA LEU A 40 -35.19 -14.16 -55.73
C LEU A 40 -35.77 -15.54 -55.36
N TYR A 41 -36.05 -15.74 -54.07
CA TYR A 41 -37.05 -16.69 -53.60
C TYR A 41 -37.92 -15.98 -52.56
N GLY A 42 -39.23 -15.93 -52.84
CA GLY A 42 -40.23 -15.38 -51.94
C GLY A 42 -40.39 -16.25 -50.70
N PHE A 43 -40.12 -15.66 -49.54
CA PHE A 43 -40.52 -16.19 -48.25
C PHE A 43 -41.38 -15.15 -47.54
N HIS A 44 -42.47 -15.65 -46.94
CA HIS A 44 -43.38 -14.90 -46.08
C HIS A 44 -42.56 -14.31 -44.92
N ILE A 45 -42.47 -12.98 -44.85
CA ILE A 45 -41.81 -12.28 -43.75
C ILE A 45 -42.84 -12.14 -42.62
N GLU A 46 -42.68 -12.89 -41.55
CA GLU A 46 -43.27 -12.53 -40.26
C GLU A 46 -42.65 -11.20 -39.80
N PRO A 47 -43.45 -10.26 -39.26
CA PRO A 47 -42.91 -8.99 -38.78
C PRO A 47 -41.79 -9.28 -37.76
N PRO A 48 -40.61 -8.65 -37.90
CA PRO A 48 -39.53 -8.88 -36.94
C PRO A 48 -40.05 -8.52 -35.55
N LEU A 49 -39.98 -9.47 -34.63
CA LEU A 49 -40.07 -9.20 -33.20
C LEU A 49 -39.17 -7.99 -32.94
N VAL A 50 -39.78 -6.88 -32.53
CA VAL A 50 -39.08 -5.72 -32.02
C VAL A 50 -38.26 -6.26 -30.87
N LYS A 51 -36.97 -6.48 -31.11
CA LYS A 51 -36.04 -6.77 -30.03
C LYS A 51 -36.10 -5.54 -29.15
N GLU A 52 -36.71 -5.67 -27.98
CA GLU A 52 -36.57 -4.68 -26.93
C GLU A 52 -35.08 -4.39 -26.84
N GLN A 53 -34.74 -3.13 -27.12
CA GLN A 53 -33.37 -2.66 -27.12
C GLN A 53 -32.94 -2.81 -25.67
N GLU A 54 -32.14 -3.85 -25.37
CA GLU A 54 -31.61 -4.05 -24.02
C GLU A 54 -31.01 -2.71 -23.58
N PRO A 55 -31.39 -2.20 -22.40
CA PRO A 55 -30.91 -0.90 -21.94
C PRO A 55 -29.39 -0.92 -22.00
N GLU A 56 -28.79 0.00 -22.75
CA GLU A 56 -27.34 0.14 -22.80
C GLU A 56 -26.87 0.44 -21.38
N ILE A 57 -26.32 -0.58 -20.71
CA ILE A 57 -25.67 -0.40 -19.41
C ILE A 57 -24.55 0.62 -19.64
N PRO A 58 -24.55 1.75 -18.93
CA PRO A 58 -23.51 2.76 -19.07
C PRO A 58 -22.13 2.13 -18.94
N LYS A 59 -21.21 2.46 -19.86
CA LYS A 59 -19.82 1.95 -19.83
C LYS A 59 -19.12 2.20 -18.48
N LYS A 60 -19.54 3.23 -17.74
CA LYS A 60 -19.06 3.60 -16.41
C LYS A 60 -19.28 2.47 -15.41
N ASP A 61 -20.48 1.89 -15.38
CA ASP A 61 -20.86 0.82 -14.46
C ASP A 61 -20.06 -0.46 -14.73
N VAL A 62 -19.68 -0.69 -15.98
CA VAL A 62 -18.86 -1.83 -16.39
C VAL A 62 -17.44 -1.72 -15.85
N LEU A 63 -16.80 -0.54 -15.90
CA LEU A 63 -15.43 -0.35 -15.43
C LEU A 63 -15.34 -0.47 -13.90
N CYS A 64 -16.21 0.21 -13.17
CA CYS A 64 -16.28 0.09 -11.70
C CYS A 64 -16.57 -1.35 -11.28
N GLY A 65 -17.50 -2.03 -11.96
CA GLY A 65 -17.79 -3.44 -11.74
C GLY A 65 -16.58 -4.35 -11.97
N GLN A 66 -15.77 -4.09 -13.01
CA GLN A 66 -14.52 -4.83 -13.25
C GLN A 66 -13.46 -4.60 -12.18
N ILE A 67 -13.33 -3.36 -11.67
CA ILE A 67 -12.39 -3.02 -10.59
C ILE A 67 -12.84 -3.70 -9.30
N ILE A 68 -14.11 -3.59 -8.95
CA ILE A 68 -14.70 -4.24 -7.76
C ILE A 68 -14.55 -5.76 -7.86
N ALA A 69 -14.85 -6.38 -9.00
CA ALA A 69 -14.66 -7.82 -9.21
C ALA A 69 -13.19 -8.21 -9.04
N PHE A 70 -12.25 -7.47 -9.64
CA PHE A 70 -10.81 -7.72 -9.46
C PHE A 70 -10.42 -7.62 -7.99
N LEU A 71 -10.86 -6.58 -7.30
CA LEU A 71 -10.63 -6.39 -5.88
C LEU A 71 -11.18 -7.60 -5.12
N ARG A 72 -12.42 -8.04 -5.36
CA ARG A 72 -13.04 -9.25 -4.78
C ARG A 72 -12.32 -10.57 -5.12
N GLY A 73 -11.37 -10.57 -6.04
CA GLY A 73 -10.75 -11.78 -6.57
C GLY A 73 -11.67 -12.56 -7.52
N GLU A 74 -12.78 -11.95 -7.93
CA GLU A 74 -13.71 -12.48 -8.90
C GLU A 74 -13.11 -12.32 -10.31
N GLY A 75 -13.23 -13.36 -11.15
CA GLY A 75 -12.78 -13.29 -12.55
C GLY A 75 -11.27 -13.49 -12.78
N GLN A 76 -10.45 -13.76 -11.77
CA GLN A 76 -9.03 -14.14 -11.92
C GLN A 76 -8.80 -15.59 -12.42
N ALA A 77 -9.82 -16.22 -13.01
CA ALA A 77 -9.79 -17.64 -13.34
C ALA A 77 -8.68 -18.03 -14.34
N GLU A 78 -8.11 -17.10 -15.12
CA GLU A 78 -7.36 -17.52 -16.31
C GLU A 78 -5.92 -17.03 -16.57
N SER A 79 -5.37 -15.89 -16.10
CA SER A 79 -4.03 -15.58 -16.68
C SER A 79 -3.03 -14.64 -16.03
N THR A 80 -3.30 -13.97 -14.92
CA THR A 80 -2.27 -13.05 -14.39
C THR A 80 -1.94 -13.35 -12.94
N ASP A 81 -0.74 -13.87 -12.74
CA ASP A 81 -0.01 -14.02 -11.47
C ASP A 81 0.40 -12.64 -10.92
N THR A 82 -0.37 -11.60 -11.24
CA THR A 82 -0.04 -10.21 -10.92
C THR A 82 -0.86 -9.77 -9.72
N ASP A 83 -0.14 -9.45 -8.64
CA ASP A 83 -0.68 -8.88 -7.41
C ASP A 83 -1.24 -7.46 -7.59
N TYR A 84 -1.20 -6.90 -8.80
CA TYR A 84 -1.78 -5.59 -9.10
C TYR A 84 -2.34 -5.53 -10.53
N LYS A 85 -3.24 -4.57 -10.75
CA LYS A 85 -3.81 -4.25 -12.06
C LYS A 85 -3.98 -2.75 -12.21
N THR A 86 -3.59 -2.22 -13.36
CA THR A 86 -3.79 -0.82 -13.72
C THR A 86 -5.02 -0.69 -14.61
N PHE A 87 -5.92 0.20 -14.22
CA PHE A 87 -7.10 0.60 -14.96
C PHE A 87 -6.88 2.02 -15.47
N SER A 88 -7.22 2.28 -16.73
CA SER A 88 -7.11 3.60 -17.36
C SER A 88 -8.50 4.19 -17.56
N ASP A 89 -8.56 5.50 -17.81
CA ASP A 89 -9.81 6.25 -18.01
C ASP A 89 -10.76 6.21 -16.80
N VAL A 90 -10.20 6.05 -15.59
CA VAL A 90 -10.96 6.10 -14.34
C VAL A 90 -11.13 7.56 -13.95
N SER A 91 -12.36 8.00 -13.70
CA SER A 91 -12.64 9.35 -13.19
C SER A 91 -12.54 9.42 -11.66
N ILE A 92 -12.52 10.63 -11.09
CA ILE A 92 -12.56 10.80 -9.64
C ILE A 92 -13.89 10.28 -9.06
N ASP A 93 -15.01 10.52 -9.75
CA ASP A 93 -16.31 9.98 -9.36
C ASP A 93 -16.33 8.44 -9.36
N ASP A 94 -15.64 7.80 -10.31
CA ASP A 94 -15.48 6.34 -10.30
C ASP A 94 -14.71 5.88 -9.07
N CYS A 95 -13.67 6.61 -8.68
CA CYS A 95 -12.89 6.29 -7.48
C CYS A 95 -13.74 6.42 -6.22
N ASP A 96 -14.54 7.49 -6.10
CA ASP A 96 -15.45 7.68 -4.97
C ASP A 96 -16.48 6.55 -4.88
N LEU A 97 -17.09 6.15 -6.01
CA LEU A 97 -18.01 5.01 -6.07
C LEU A 97 -17.33 3.68 -5.69
N ILE A 98 -16.10 3.46 -6.12
CA ILE A 98 -15.33 2.27 -5.77
C ILE A 98 -15.01 2.26 -4.27
N LEU A 99 -14.59 3.41 -3.71
CA LEU A 99 -14.30 3.56 -2.28
C LEU A 99 -15.54 3.38 -1.42
N GLU A 100 -16.68 3.94 -1.83
CA GLU A 100 -17.99 3.74 -1.19
C GLU A 100 -18.35 2.26 -1.19
N ALA A 101 -18.30 1.60 -2.36
CA ALA A 101 -18.58 0.17 -2.47
C ALA A 101 -17.64 -0.72 -1.63
N ILE A 102 -16.37 -0.31 -1.45
CA ILE A 102 -15.42 -1.01 -0.56
C ILE A 102 -15.79 -0.79 0.91
N THR A 103 -16.20 0.43 1.27
CA THR A 103 -16.50 0.83 2.66
C THR A 103 -17.82 0.22 3.15
N GLU A 104 -18.83 0.13 2.28
CA GLU A 104 -20.16 -0.40 2.58
C GLU A 104 -20.23 -1.94 2.62
N ASP A 105 -19.15 -2.66 2.29
CA ASP A 105 -19.15 -4.13 2.30
C ASP A 105 -19.03 -4.69 3.71
N ASP A 106 -20.17 -4.74 4.40
CA ASP A 106 -20.32 -5.33 5.73
C ASP A 106 -19.94 -6.82 5.76
N ASN A 107 -19.95 -7.51 4.62
CA ASN A 107 -19.64 -8.94 4.54
C ASN A 107 -18.14 -9.24 4.58
N HIS A 108 -17.28 -8.22 4.68
CA HIS A 108 -15.83 -8.37 4.65
C HIS A 108 -15.32 -9.15 3.41
N GLN A 109 -16.05 -9.13 2.28
CA GLN A 109 -15.60 -9.77 1.04
C GLN A 109 -14.44 -8.98 0.42
N PHE A 110 -14.39 -7.68 0.66
CA PHE A 110 -13.14 -6.96 0.70
C PHE A 110 -12.34 -7.39 1.93
N ASN A 111 -11.44 -8.36 1.73
CA ASN A 111 -10.26 -8.51 2.58
C ASN A 111 -9.72 -7.10 2.82
N ARG A 112 -9.60 -6.70 4.10
CA ARG A 112 -9.36 -5.34 4.64
C ARG A 112 -8.07 -4.64 4.17
N TYR A 113 -7.44 -5.17 3.14
CA TYR A 113 -6.07 -4.90 2.75
C TYR A 113 -5.96 -4.55 1.27
N LYS A 114 -7.06 -4.34 0.54
CA LYS A 114 -6.95 -4.04 -0.89
C LYS A 114 -6.66 -2.57 -1.09
N LEU A 115 -5.58 -2.29 -1.79
CA LEU A 115 -5.04 -0.95 -1.96
C LEU A 115 -5.43 -0.40 -3.32
N ILE A 116 -6.00 0.79 -3.36
CA ILE A 116 -6.17 1.55 -4.59
C ILE A 116 -5.32 2.82 -4.52
N SER A 117 -4.62 3.14 -5.61
CA SER A 117 -3.96 4.43 -5.81
C SER A 117 -4.47 5.04 -7.10
N TYR A 118 -4.99 6.26 -7.02
CA TYR A 118 -5.49 6.98 -8.17
C TYR A 118 -4.54 8.12 -8.54
N SER A 119 -4.35 8.34 -9.83
CA SER A 119 -3.59 9.44 -10.39
C SER A 119 -4.52 10.31 -11.23
N PRO A 120 -4.97 11.48 -10.73
CA PRO A 120 -5.88 12.36 -11.46
C PRO A 120 -5.33 12.79 -12.83
N SER A 121 -4.04 13.09 -12.90
CA SER A 121 -3.39 13.58 -14.12
C SER A 121 -3.36 12.55 -15.25
N SER A 122 -3.20 11.27 -14.92
CA SER A 122 -3.19 10.18 -15.91
C SER A 122 -4.54 9.45 -16.01
N LYS A 123 -5.52 9.77 -15.16
CA LYS A 123 -6.79 9.02 -15.03
C LYS A 123 -6.56 7.52 -14.86
N GLN A 124 -5.52 7.17 -14.12
CA GLN A 124 -5.15 5.77 -13.87
C GLN A 124 -5.41 5.40 -12.42
N LEU A 125 -6.05 4.25 -12.24
CA LEU A 125 -6.22 3.61 -10.94
C LEU A 125 -5.37 2.33 -10.93
N VAL A 126 -4.50 2.21 -9.94
CA VAL A 126 -3.76 0.98 -9.65
C VAL A 126 -4.44 0.30 -8.49
N ALA A 127 -4.99 -0.89 -8.73
CA ALA A 127 -5.51 -1.76 -7.69
C ALA A 127 -4.47 -2.83 -7.36
N THR A 128 -4.11 -2.95 -6.09
CA THR A 128 -3.14 -3.94 -5.59
C THR A 128 -3.85 -4.88 -4.62
N LEU A 129 -3.52 -6.16 -4.71
CA LEU A 129 -3.90 -7.23 -3.80
C LEU A 129 -2.66 -7.60 -2.99
N PRO A 130 -2.49 -7.02 -1.78
CA PRO A 130 -1.30 -7.28 -1.00
C PRO A 130 -1.11 -8.73 -0.65
N THR A 131 0.14 -9.18 -0.78
CA THR A 131 0.57 -10.49 -0.33
C THR A 131 0.74 -10.50 1.19
N PRO A 132 0.71 -11.66 1.85
CA PRO A 132 0.94 -11.74 3.29
C PRO A 132 2.26 -11.08 3.74
N ILE A 133 3.30 -11.11 2.90
CA ILE A 133 4.59 -10.46 3.16
C ILE A 133 4.51 -8.93 3.20
N HIS A 134 3.64 -8.33 2.38
CA HIS A 134 3.33 -6.91 2.43
C HIS A 134 2.61 -6.55 3.75
N GLU A 135 1.49 -7.22 4.03
CA GLU A 135 0.60 -6.86 5.14
C GLU A 135 1.15 -7.15 6.53
N ASN A 136 1.79 -8.30 6.72
CA ASN A 136 2.20 -8.73 8.05
C ASN A 136 3.35 -7.89 8.62
N LEU A 137 3.99 -7.05 7.81
CA LEU A 137 4.96 -6.07 8.25
C LEU A 137 4.30 -4.85 8.90
N LEU A 138 3.10 -4.48 8.44
CA LEU A 138 2.42 -3.26 8.88
C LEU A 138 2.02 -3.33 10.36
N LYS A 139 1.56 -4.49 10.83
CA LYS A 139 1.19 -4.69 12.23
C LYS A 139 2.36 -4.45 13.21
N PRO A 140 3.51 -5.16 13.14
CA PRO A 140 4.61 -4.92 14.06
C PRO A 140 5.20 -3.52 13.93
N LEU A 141 5.12 -2.90 12.73
CA LEU A 141 5.48 -1.49 12.57
C LEU A 141 4.54 -0.59 13.37
N ARG A 142 3.23 -0.78 13.26
CA ARG A 142 2.24 -0.08 14.08
C ARG A 142 2.50 -0.28 15.56
N ASP A 143 2.61 -1.52 16.01
CA ASP A 143 2.82 -1.84 17.42
C ASP A 143 4.09 -1.14 17.96
N ALA A 144 5.13 -0.99 17.14
CA ALA A 144 6.35 -0.26 17.48
C ALA A 144 6.14 1.27 17.53
N ILE A 145 5.43 1.84 16.56
CA ILE A 145 5.10 3.28 16.53
C ILE A 145 4.20 3.63 17.72
N ASP A 146 3.11 2.88 17.91
CA ASP A 146 2.18 3.03 19.03
C ASP A 146 2.93 2.90 20.36
N GLY A 147 3.81 1.89 20.50
CA GLY A 147 4.62 1.71 21.70
C GLY A 147 5.62 2.83 21.97
N ALA A 148 6.19 3.44 20.92
CA ALA A 148 7.08 4.59 21.08
C ALA A 148 6.32 5.84 21.53
N LEU A 149 5.15 6.09 20.94
CA LEU A 149 4.29 7.24 21.24
C LEU A 149 3.51 7.09 22.55
N ALA A 150 3.29 5.86 23.05
CA ALA A 150 2.59 5.63 24.32
C ALA A 150 3.28 6.24 25.55
N SER A 151 4.55 6.64 25.42
CA SER A 151 5.29 7.34 26.47
C SER A 151 5.20 8.86 26.39
N LEU A 152 4.63 9.39 25.31
CA LEU A 152 4.41 10.81 25.10
C LEU A 152 3.08 11.18 25.75
N ASP A 153 3.15 11.99 26.80
CA ASP A 153 1.97 12.47 27.51
C ASP A 153 1.35 13.64 26.73
N ILE A 154 0.25 13.35 26.03
CA ILE A 154 -0.52 14.30 25.21
C ILE A 154 -1.97 14.40 25.70
N GLU A 155 -2.23 13.98 26.94
CA GLU A 155 -3.55 14.11 27.55
C GLU A 155 -3.98 15.59 27.53
N GLY A 156 -5.19 15.87 27.03
CA GLY A 156 -5.68 17.25 26.86
C GLY A 156 -5.25 17.95 25.56
N LEU A 157 -4.39 17.35 24.73
CA LEU A 157 -3.96 17.93 23.46
C LEU A 157 -4.48 17.16 22.25
N GLY A 158 -4.63 15.84 22.36
CA GLY A 158 -5.10 15.02 21.25
C GLY A 158 -4.61 13.58 21.33
N ASN A 159 -4.59 12.91 20.18
CA ASN A 159 -4.20 11.51 20.06
C ASN A 159 -3.45 11.22 18.76
N PHE A 160 -2.41 10.37 18.85
CA PHE A 160 -1.78 9.78 17.67
C PHE A 160 -2.53 8.54 17.21
N ILE A 161 -2.78 8.44 15.91
CA ILE A 161 -3.45 7.31 15.29
C ILE A 161 -2.63 6.82 14.10
N VAL A 162 -2.18 5.56 14.16
CA VAL A 162 -1.61 4.87 13.01
C VAL A 162 -2.74 4.19 12.22
N GLN A 163 -3.09 4.78 11.09
CA GLN A 163 -4.06 4.22 10.16
C GLN A 163 -3.36 3.38 9.09
N MET A 164 -3.91 2.21 8.80
CA MET A 164 -3.42 1.32 7.75
C MET A 164 -4.27 1.46 6.52
N ASN A 165 -3.63 1.53 5.35
CA ASN A 165 -4.30 1.63 4.06
C ASN A 165 -5.32 2.78 4.00
N SER A 166 -5.03 3.88 4.71
CA SER A 166 -5.92 5.03 4.77
C SER A 166 -5.72 5.93 3.56
N THR A 167 -6.82 6.42 3.01
CA THR A 167 -6.78 7.30 1.86
C THR A 167 -6.43 8.71 2.30
N LEU A 168 -5.28 9.21 1.86
CA LEU A 168 -4.93 10.62 1.93
C LEU A 168 -5.93 11.39 1.08
N ARG A 169 -6.73 12.20 1.75
CA ARG A 169 -7.48 13.27 1.11
C ARG A 169 -6.62 14.51 1.26
N GLY A 170 -6.14 15.06 0.15
CA GLY A 170 -5.50 16.36 0.19
C GLY A 170 -6.42 17.36 0.91
N LEU A 171 -5.84 18.15 1.81
CA LEU A 171 -6.48 19.33 2.39
C LEU A 171 -6.65 20.35 1.25
N GLY A 172 -7.61 20.08 0.36
CA GLY A 172 -7.93 21.03 -0.69
C GLY A 172 -8.46 22.29 -0.02
N GLU A 173 -7.90 23.44 -0.37
CA GLU A 173 -8.58 24.73 -0.17
C GLU A 173 -10.03 24.57 -0.62
N ALA A 174 -10.98 25.09 0.14
CA ALA A 174 -12.41 24.99 -0.15
C ALA A 174 -12.69 25.44 -1.60
N GLY A 175 -12.88 24.47 -2.52
CA GLY A 175 -13.06 24.72 -3.95
C GLY A 175 -12.07 24.01 -4.89
N SER A 176 -10.95 23.47 -4.39
CA SER A 176 -10.02 22.67 -5.19
C SER A 176 -10.59 21.27 -5.47
N THR A 177 -10.88 21.00 -6.75
CA THR A 177 -11.40 19.72 -7.22
C THR A 177 -10.32 18.66 -7.44
N GLU A 178 -9.03 18.99 -7.29
CA GLU A 178 -7.93 18.03 -7.41
C GLU A 178 -7.72 17.25 -6.11
N LYS A 179 -8.69 16.38 -5.77
CA LYS A 179 -8.49 15.34 -4.76
C LYS A 179 -7.61 14.24 -5.35
N SER A 180 -6.30 14.38 -5.23
CA SER A 180 -5.42 13.22 -5.44
C SER A 180 -5.61 12.25 -4.28
N LEU A 181 -5.95 10.99 -4.60
CA LEU A 181 -6.12 9.91 -3.63
C LEU A 181 -4.84 9.07 -3.61
N GLY A 182 -3.95 9.38 -2.67
CA GLY A 182 -2.84 8.51 -2.30
C GLY A 182 -3.26 7.63 -1.13
N THR A 183 -2.91 6.34 -1.14
CA THR A 183 -3.23 5.44 -0.02
C THR A 183 -1.93 4.81 0.47
N PRO A 184 -1.17 5.48 1.34
CA PRO A 184 0.00 4.87 1.95
C PRO A 184 -0.41 3.65 2.76
N ASP A 185 0.50 2.69 2.87
CA ASP A 185 0.21 1.42 3.52
C ASP A 185 0.08 1.62 5.03
N ALA A 186 0.85 2.57 5.60
CA ALA A 186 0.61 3.11 6.93
C ALA A 186 0.73 4.64 6.93
N LEU A 187 -0.11 5.29 7.75
CA LEU A 187 -0.13 6.72 7.95
C LEU A 187 -0.25 7.02 9.45
N LEU A 188 0.69 7.77 10.00
CA LEU A 188 0.58 8.35 11.33
C LEU A 188 -0.08 9.72 11.23
N GLU A 189 -1.20 9.85 11.91
CA GLU A 189 -1.95 11.09 12.07
C GLU A 189 -1.92 11.53 13.53
N PHE A 190 -1.97 12.84 13.77
CA PHE A 190 -2.32 13.42 15.05
C PHE A 190 -3.72 14.04 14.92
N HIS A 191 -4.58 13.75 15.88
CA HIS A 191 -5.96 14.22 15.97
C HIS A 191 -6.08 15.08 17.22
N ASP A 192 -6.43 16.36 17.08
CA ASP A 192 -6.71 17.23 18.24
C ASP A 192 -8.09 16.93 18.85
N GLU A 193 -8.42 17.61 19.95
CA GLU A 193 -9.69 17.41 20.65
C GLU A 193 -10.91 17.95 19.88
N ASP A 194 -10.70 18.92 18.99
CA ASP A 194 -11.73 19.57 18.18
C ASP A 194 -12.02 18.83 16.86
N GLY A 195 -11.32 17.72 16.63
CA GLY A 195 -11.47 16.86 15.46
C GLY A 195 -10.66 17.32 14.25
N GLY A 196 -9.79 18.31 14.42
CA GLY A 196 -8.72 18.61 13.49
C GLY A 196 -7.72 17.47 13.44
N ARG A 197 -7.06 17.35 12.28
CA ARG A 197 -6.16 16.23 12.00
C ARG A 197 -5.00 16.67 11.13
N VAL A 198 -3.83 16.15 11.46
CA VAL A 198 -2.61 16.42 10.72
C VAL A 198 -1.86 15.12 10.41
N GLN A 199 -1.37 15.00 9.18
CA GLN A 199 -0.69 13.81 8.68
C GLN A 199 0.82 14.02 8.79
N LEU A 200 1.47 13.22 9.63
CA LEU A 200 2.84 13.49 10.07
C LEU A 200 3.86 12.49 9.51
N TRP A 201 3.48 11.23 9.28
CA TRP A 201 4.41 10.24 8.74
C TRP A 201 3.70 9.21 7.85
N GLY A 202 4.13 9.12 6.59
CA GLY A 202 3.68 8.09 5.64
C GLY A 202 4.67 6.91 5.49
N THR A 203 4.15 5.68 5.34
CA THR A 203 4.95 4.49 5.06
C THR A 203 4.44 3.73 3.84
N GLU A 204 5.36 3.25 3.02
CA GLU A 204 5.12 2.31 1.92
C GLU A 204 5.92 1.03 2.09
N VAL A 205 5.38 -0.07 1.59
CA VAL A 205 5.99 -1.39 1.55
C VAL A 205 5.94 -1.87 0.09
N THR A 206 7.10 -2.13 -0.51
CA THR A 206 7.16 -2.72 -1.85
C THR A 206 7.48 -4.19 -1.78
N PHE A 207 6.81 -4.98 -2.61
CA PHE A 207 7.15 -6.39 -2.87
C PHE A 207 7.04 -6.71 -4.37
N SER A 208 5.84 -6.56 -4.92
CA SER A 208 5.55 -6.74 -6.36
C SER A 208 5.67 -5.43 -7.16
N GLN A 209 5.67 -4.30 -6.47
CA GLN A 209 5.82 -2.95 -7.04
C GLN A 209 7.30 -2.57 -7.19
N THR A 210 7.62 -1.76 -8.20
CA THR A 210 8.96 -1.18 -8.36
C THR A 210 9.22 -0.09 -7.34
N ARG A 211 10.47 0.02 -6.88
CA ARG A 211 10.92 1.09 -5.96
C ARG A 211 10.55 2.49 -6.45
N ASP A 212 10.79 2.79 -7.72
CA ASP A 212 10.52 4.12 -8.30
C ASP A 212 9.04 4.47 -8.24
N ALA A 213 8.14 3.51 -8.48
CA ALA A 213 6.71 3.72 -8.37
C ALA A 213 6.29 4.02 -6.92
N ALA A 214 6.94 3.41 -5.94
CA ALA A 214 6.68 3.65 -4.52
C ALA A 214 7.22 5.00 -4.06
N ILE A 215 8.43 5.39 -4.50
CA ILE A 215 8.97 6.73 -4.27
C ILE A 215 8.06 7.80 -4.90
N ALA A 216 7.58 7.58 -6.13
CA ALA A 216 6.63 8.49 -6.75
C ALA A 216 5.29 8.56 -5.99
N LYS A 217 4.85 7.47 -5.35
CA LYS A 217 3.67 7.45 -4.47
C LYS A 217 3.94 8.27 -3.20
N LEU A 218 5.05 8.05 -2.51
CA LEU A 218 5.46 8.83 -1.32
C LEU A 218 5.65 10.31 -1.64
N GLN A 219 6.28 10.66 -2.77
CA GLN A 219 6.50 12.06 -3.16
C GLN A 219 5.16 12.78 -3.36
N ARG A 220 4.16 12.09 -3.94
CA ARG A 220 2.79 12.63 -4.02
C ARG A 220 2.19 12.83 -2.64
N SER A 221 2.33 11.86 -1.73
CA SER A 221 1.84 11.98 -0.35
C SER A 221 2.45 13.18 0.39
N VAL A 222 3.76 13.41 0.22
CA VAL A 222 4.47 14.57 0.77
C VAL A 222 3.97 15.88 0.13
N THR A 223 3.81 15.90 -1.18
CA THR A 223 3.33 17.10 -1.91
C THR A 223 1.91 17.50 -1.47
N LEU A 224 1.06 16.51 -1.16
CA LEU A 224 -0.31 16.74 -0.71
C LEU A 224 -0.42 17.15 0.77
N ASN A 225 0.64 16.95 1.56
CA ASN A 225 0.62 17.10 3.01
C ASN A 225 1.84 17.88 3.50
N PRO A 226 1.74 19.22 3.61
CA PRO A 226 2.86 20.06 4.01
C PRO A 226 3.38 19.78 5.44
N HIS A 227 2.53 19.22 6.31
CA HIS A 227 2.90 18.86 7.68
C HIS A 227 3.62 17.50 7.79
N MET A 228 3.75 16.75 6.70
CA MET A 228 4.42 15.46 6.73
C MET A 228 5.90 15.64 7.10
N ARG A 229 6.32 15.05 8.21
CA ARG A 229 7.70 15.16 8.74
C ARG A 229 8.57 13.99 8.39
N ALA A 230 8.00 12.81 8.14
CA ALA A 230 8.78 11.66 7.76
C ALA A 230 8.09 10.82 6.70
N VAL A 231 8.90 10.11 5.93
CA VAL A 231 8.43 8.98 5.13
C VAL A 231 9.35 7.79 5.27
N THR A 232 8.78 6.59 5.22
CA THR A 232 9.54 5.34 5.26
C THR A 232 9.13 4.43 4.10
N LEU A 233 10.10 3.79 3.47
CA LEU A 233 9.92 2.78 2.44
C LEU A 233 10.57 1.48 2.90
N PHE A 234 9.77 0.41 2.98
CA PHE A 234 10.23 -0.95 3.17
C PHE A 234 10.27 -1.67 1.83
N ASP A 235 11.44 -1.77 1.24
CA ASP A 235 11.62 -2.36 -0.07
C ASP A 235 12.00 -3.84 0.02
N ILE A 236 11.02 -4.72 -0.13
CA ILE A 236 11.14 -6.17 -0.02
C ILE A 236 11.45 -6.74 -1.40
N LEU A 237 12.71 -7.09 -1.61
CA LEU A 237 13.22 -7.59 -2.88
C LEU A 237 13.33 -9.10 -2.86
N GLU A 238 12.64 -9.77 -3.80
CA GLU A 238 12.94 -11.16 -4.12
C GLU A 238 14.16 -11.25 -5.04
N ASN A 239 15.07 -12.20 -4.76
CA ASN A 239 16.18 -12.48 -5.69
C ASN A 239 15.68 -12.87 -7.10
N HIS A 240 14.54 -13.57 -7.15
CA HIS A 240 13.86 -13.95 -8.37
C HIS A 240 12.36 -13.83 -8.14
N ARG A 241 11.63 -13.21 -9.07
CA ARG A 241 10.17 -13.20 -9.03
C ARG A 241 9.64 -14.62 -8.96
N HIS A 242 8.56 -14.81 -8.21
CA HIS A 242 7.84 -16.07 -8.19
C HIS A 242 7.55 -16.59 -9.61
N SER A 243 7.70 -17.90 -9.79
CA SER A 243 7.24 -18.59 -10.98
C SER A 243 6.64 -19.94 -10.57
N PRO A 244 5.49 -20.33 -11.13
CA PRO A 244 4.88 -21.61 -10.81
C PRO A 244 5.73 -22.78 -11.36
N PRO A 245 5.61 -23.97 -10.76
CA PRO A 245 6.29 -25.14 -11.29
C PRO A 245 5.92 -25.47 -12.74
N THR A 246 6.92 -25.73 -13.59
CA THR A 246 6.73 -26.17 -14.97
C THR A 246 6.23 -27.62 -15.04
N GLU A 247 5.53 -28.00 -16.10
CA GLU A 247 4.96 -29.37 -16.26
C GLU A 247 6.05 -30.47 -16.23
N SER A 248 7.28 -30.16 -16.63
CA SER A 248 8.42 -31.08 -16.56
C SER A 248 9.04 -31.23 -15.16
N SER A 249 8.75 -30.31 -14.24
CA SER A 249 9.38 -30.26 -12.92
C SER A 249 8.98 -31.44 -12.02
N ASP A 250 9.84 -31.81 -11.07
CA ASP A 250 9.51 -32.80 -10.04
C ASP A 250 8.34 -32.34 -9.17
N ALA A 251 8.25 -31.03 -8.91
CA ALA A 251 7.18 -30.42 -8.14
C ALA A 251 5.81 -30.60 -8.81
N PHE A 252 5.69 -30.28 -10.10
CA PHE A 252 4.47 -30.53 -10.88
C PHE A 252 4.08 -32.00 -10.82
N ARG A 253 5.02 -32.92 -11.10
CA ARG A 253 4.76 -34.37 -11.08
C ARG A 253 4.34 -34.90 -9.71
N LYS A 254 4.80 -34.30 -8.61
CA LYS A 254 4.37 -34.64 -7.24
C LYS A 254 2.99 -34.08 -6.93
N LEU A 255 2.73 -32.84 -7.31
CA LEU A 255 1.47 -32.14 -7.02
C LEU A 255 0.31 -32.64 -7.89
N SER A 256 0.53 -32.96 -9.16
CA SER A 256 -0.51 -33.50 -10.06
C SER A 256 -1.09 -34.84 -9.59
N LYS A 257 -0.34 -35.58 -8.76
CA LYS A 257 -0.81 -36.83 -8.14
C LYS A 257 -1.63 -36.61 -6.87
N LYS A 258 -1.62 -35.39 -6.30
CA LYS A 258 -2.36 -35.06 -5.09
C LYS A 258 -3.72 -34.48 -5.44
N LYS A 259 -4.76 -34.96 -4.75
CA LYS A 259 -6.14 -34.50 -4.93
C LYS A 259 -6.57 -33.42 -3.96
N LYS A 260 -5.71 -33.06 -3.01
CA LYS A 260 -6.00 -32.12 -1.93
C LYS A 260 -4.78 -31.26 -1.63
N VAL A 261 -5.05 -29.99 -1.40
CA VAL A 261 -4.09 -29.04 -0.86
C VAL A 261 -3.69 -29.48 0.55
N VAL A 262 -2.39 -29.64 0.77
CA VAL A 262 -1.79 -29.77 2.10
C VAL A 262 -2.04 -28.50 2.91
N SER A 263 -2.48 -28.62 4.17
CA SER A 263 -2.72 -27.49 5.06
C SER A 263 -1.43 -26.74 5.43
N TYR A 264 -1.56 -25.46 5.79
CA TYR A 264 -0.42 -24.60 6.19
C TYR A 264 0.44 -25.23 7.29
N HIS A 265 -0.17 -25.81 8.33
CA HIS A 265 0.58 -26.45 9.41
C HIS A 265 1.42 -27.66 8.94
N LYS A 266 0.98 -28.39 7.93
CA LYS A 266 1.74 -29.51 7.33
C LYS A 266 2.74 -29.03 6.28
N TRP A 267 2.49 -27.86 5.69
CA TRP A 267 3.39 -27.20 4.76
C TRP A 267 4.62 -26.63 5.46
N LEU A 268 4.39 -25.99 6.61
CA LEU A 268 5.42 -25.41 7.44
C LEU A 268 6.41 -26.50 7.83
N GLN A 269 7.54 -26.53 7.13
CA GLN A 269 8.62 -27.43 7.48
C GLN A 269 9.17 -26.95 8.83
N LYS A 270 9.45 -27.87 9.75
CA LYS A 270 10.31 -27.57 10.91
C LYS A 270 11.74 -27.43 10.39
N ASP A 271 11.98 -26.41 9.58
CA ASP A 271 13.31 -26.16 9.05
C ASP A 271 13.92 -24.99 9.81
N ASP A 272 15.15 -25.18 10.30
CA ASP A 272 15.96 -24.15 10.95
C ASP A 272 16.58 -23.20 9.91
N SER A 273 15.95 -23.10 8.72
CA SER A 273 16.37 -22.24 7.63
C SER A 273 16.55 -20.80 8.13
N PRO A 274 17.61 -20.09 7.66
CA PRO A 274 17.84 -18.71 8.05
C PRO A 274 16.60 -17.85 7.78
N VAL A 275 16.44 -16.80 8.58
CA VAL A 275 15.26 -15.91 8.62
C VAL A 275 14.82 -15.40 7.24
N PHE A 276 15.73 -15.31 6.28
CA PHE A 276 15.48 -14.85 4.91
C PHE A 276 15.97 -15.82 3.82
N GLY A 277 16.10 -17.10 4.14
CA GLY A 277 16.32 -18.16 3.15
C GLY A 277 15.13 -18.35 2.20
N PRO A 278 15.30 -19.05 1.07
CA PRO A 278 14.19 -19.33 0.17
C PRO A 278 13.14 -20.22 0.86
N VAL A 279 11.86 -19.93 0.65
CA VAL A 279 10.76 -20.77 1.12
C VAL A 279 10.55 -21.89 0.12
N THR A 280 10.95 -23.10 0.48
CA THR A 280 10.89 -24.27 -0.40
C THR A 280 9.84 -25.29 0.04
N GLY A 281 9.21 -25.95 -0.94
CA GLY A 281 8.19 -26.96 -0.72
C GLY A 281 8.01 -27.81 -1.98
N PHE A 282 7.86 -29.12 -1.82
CA PHE A 282 7.74 -30.05 -2.96
C PHE A 282 8.87 -29.91 -3.99
N THR A 283 10.12 -29.71 -3.54
CA THR A 283 11.29 -29.49 -4.43
C THR A 283 11.18 -28.25 -5.34
N HIS A 284 10.34 -27.29 -4.97
CA HIS A 284 10.18 -25.99 -5.64
C HIS A 284 10.40 -24.84 -4.66
N THR A 285 10.84 -23.70 -5.19
CA THR A 285 10.99 -22.44 -4.43
C THR A 285 9.75 -21.59 -4.64
N TRP A 286 8.98 -21.38 -3.58
CA TRP A 286 7.71 -20.65 -3.63
C TRP A 286 7.88 -19.17 -3.36
N VAL A 287 8.87 -18.80 -2.54
CA VAL A 287 9.35 -17.43 -2.35
C VAL A 287 10.87 -17.50 -2.39
N SER A 288 11.48 -16.64 -3.20
CA SER A 288 12.95 -16.61 -3.29
C SER A 288 13.54 -16.00 -2.00
N SER A 289 14.86 -16.03 -1.85
CA SER A 289 15.48 -15.30 -0.74
C SER A 289 15.12 -13.81 -0.84
N LEU A 290 14.91 -13.22 0.33
CA LEU A 290 14.39 -11.87 0.46
C LEU A 290 15.48 -10.94 0.99
N THR A 291 15.61 -9.78 0.38
CA THR A 291 16.37 -8.65 0.93
C THR A 291 15.38 -7.57 1.27
N VAL A 292 15.38 -7.04 2.50
CA VAL A 292 14.57 -5.87 2.84
C VAL A 292 15.47 -4.67 2.98
N VAL A 293 15.25 -3.67 2.14
CA VAL A 293 15.93 -2.37 2.21
C VAL A 293 14.97 -1.38 2.83
N VAL A 294 15.27 -0.92 4.04
CA VAL A 294 14.49 0.14 4.69
C VAL A 294 15.15 1.46 4.36
N SER A 295 14.37 2.42 3.88
CA SER A 295 14.80 3.77 3.57
C SER A 295 13.88 4.74 4.31
N THR A 296 14.43 5.63 5.10
CA THR A 296 13.65 6.63 5.84
C THR A 296 14.19 8.01 5.51
N TRP A 297 13.27 8.94 5.27
CA TRP A 297 13.56 10.34 5.04
C TRP A 297 12.85 11.18 6.10
N LEU A 298 13.52 12.23 6.53
CA LEU A 298 13.07 13.23 7.49
C LEU A 298 13.01 14.58 6.77
N CYS A 299 11.91 15.30 6.93
CA CYS A 299 11.75 16.66 6.41
C CYS A 299 12.81 17.58 7.05
N PRO A 300 13.58 18.35 6.27
CA PRO A 300 14.47 19.36 6.81
C PRO A 300 13.69 20.49 7.50
N ASP A 301 14.23 21.04 8.58
CA ASP A 301 13.58 22.11 9.36
C ASP A 301 13.28 23.36 8.49
N ASP A 302 14.19 23.70 7.57
CA ASP A 302 14.15 24.94 6.76
C ASP A 302 14.00 24.69 5.25
N GLY A 303 13.48 23.53 4.83
CA GLY A 303 13.56 23.13 3.43
C GLY A 303 12.41 22.29 2.90
N PRO A 304 12.29 22.17 1.56
CA PRO A 304 11.31 21.30 0.96
C PRO A 304 11.65 19.83 1.24
N PHE A 305 10.61 19.02 1.38
CA PHE A 305 10.77 17.59 1.56
C PHE A 305 11.01 16.92 0.19
N ASP A 306 12.26 16.54 -0.07
CA ASP A 306 12.72 15.88 -1.30
C ASP A 306 13.18 14.44 -1.03
N LEU A 307 12.50 13.47 -1.63
CA LEU A 307 12.85 12.04 -1.48
C LEU A 307 14.06 11.61 -2.30
N TYR A 308 14.57 12.48 -3.17
CA TYR A 308 15.80 12.25 -3.93
C TYR A 308 17.05 12.85 -3.24
N ASP A 309 16.87 13.64 -2.17
CA ASP A 309 17.98 14.05 -1.31
C ASP A 309 18.38 12.89 -0.38
N HIS A 310 19.64 12.48 -0.49
CA HIS A 310 20.24 11.41 0.31
C HIS A 310 21.20 11.95 1.36
N ASN A 311 21.03 13.21 1.78
CA ASN A 311 21.78 13.81 2.87
C ASN A 311 21.71 12.94 4.14
N PRO A 312 22.85 12.43 4.67
CA PRO A 312 22.84 11.56 5.86
C PRO A 312 22.23 12.18 7.11
N ARG A 313 22.05 13.51 7.15
CA ARG A 313 21.31 14.19 8.22
C ARG A 313 19.79 13.97 8.11
N TYR A 314 19.25 13.71 6.94
CA TYR A 314 17.82 13.62 6.72
C TYR A 314 17.41 12.29 6.08
N PHE A 315 18.38 11.46 5.72
CA PHE A 315 18.16 10.19 5.06
C PHE A 315 19.01 9.10 5.70
N ALA A 316 18.41 7.93 5.91
CA ALA A 316 19.12 6.73 6.32
C ALA A 316 18.55 5.52 5.59
N THR A 317 19.43 4.56 5.33
CA THR A 317 19.04 3.26 4.78
C THR A 317 19.73 2.13 5.53
N ALA A 318 19.00 1.03 5.69
CA ALA A 318 19.53 -0.21 6.23
C ALA A 318 19.08 -1.40 5.39
N VAL A 319 19.93 -2.41 5.32
CA VAL A 319 19.61 -3.68 4.65
C VAL A 319 19.49 -4.76 5.70
N SER A 320 18.34 -5.43 5.74
CA SER A 320 17.94 -6.31 6.84
C SER A 320 18.68 -7.64 6.89
N PHE A 321 19.34 -8.09 5.81
CA PHE A 321 20.01 -9.38 5.84
C PHE A 321 21.25 -9.54 4.92
N PRO A 322 22.39 -10.03 5.48
CA PRO A 322 22.63 -10.18 6.92
C PRO A 322 22.63 -8.80 7.62
N PRO A 323 22.08 -8.69 8.85
CA PRO A 323 21.95 -7.42 9.56
C PRO A 323 23.34 -6.96 9.96
N SER A 324 23.92 -6.04 9.20
CA SER A 324 25.30 -5.65 9.45
C SER A 324 25.66 -4.24 9.00
N SER A 325 24.80 -3.57 8.23
CA SER A 325 25.08 -2.20 7.79
C SER A 325 23.85 -1.30 7.91
N GLY A 326 24.04 -0.13 8.49
CA GLY A 326 23.07 0.97 8.47
C GLY A 326 21.99 0.95 9.55
N LEU A 327 21.76 -0.15 10.28
CA LEU A 327 20.71 -0.21 11.31
C LEU A 327 20.90 0.83 12.42
N GLU A 328 22.14 1.11 12.83
CA GLU A 328 22.43 2.16 13.82
C GLU A 328 22.04 3.54 13.31
N ASN A 329 22.44 3.89 12.08
CA ASN A 329 22.06 5.16 11.45
C ASN A 329 20.54 5.28 11.29
N LEU A 330 19.89 4.19 10.90
CA LEU A 330 18.44 4.14 10.77
C LEU A 330 17.75 4.30 12.13
N GLN A 331 18.28 3.68 13.18
CA GLN A 331 17.78 3.82 14.55
C GLN A 331 17.91 5.26 15.06
N HIS A 332 19.06 5.90 14.80
CA HIS A 332 19.28 7.30 15.10
C HIS A 332 18.34 8.22 14.32
N LEU A 333 18.07 7.91 13.04
CA LEU A 333 17.12 8.67 12.24
C LEU A 333 15.69 8.51 12.79
N PHE A 334 15.26 7.30 13.16
CA PHE A 334 13.95 7.11 13.79
C PHE A 334 13.81 7.88 15.09
N HIS A 335 14.84 7.89 15.96
CA HIS A 335 14.82 8.70 17.17
C HIS A 335 14.57 10.20 16.85
N ARG A 336 15.23 10.71 15.81
CA ARG A 336 15.02 12.10 15.33
C ARG A 336 13.67 12.30 14.66
N THR A 337 13.15 11.31 13.96
CA THR A 337 11.78 11.33 13.43
C THR A 337 10.78 11.54 14.56
N PHE A 338 10.85 10.76 15.64
CA PHE A 338 9.93 10.93 16.78
C PHE A 338 10.07 12.30 17.46
N ALA A 339 11.29 12.84 17.58
CA ALA A 339 11.46 14.22 18.08
C ALA A 339 10.80 15.25 17.15
N SER A 340 10.98 15.10 15.84
CA SER A 340 10.35 15.98 14.84
C SER A 340 8.82 15.87 14.82
N LEU A 341 8.27 14.67 15.08
CA LEU A 341 6.83 14.47 15.23
C LEU A 341 6.27 15.23 16.44
N ARG A 342 6.94 15.12 17.60
CA ARG A 342 6.61 15.92 18.80
C ARG A 342 6.62 17.42 18.48
N ASP A 343 7.69 17.90 17.87
CA ASP A 343 7.85 19.34 17.58
C ASP A 343 6.77 19.83 16.60
N ALA A 344 6.45 19.03 15.59
CA ALA A 344 5.38 19.35 14.63
C ALA A 344 3.99 19.36 15.26
N THR A 345 3.72 18.46 16.21
CA THR A 345 2.47 18.46 16.98
C THR A 345 2.35 19.71 17.84
N ILE A 346 3.42 20.12 18.53
CA ILE A 346 3.43 21.37 19.31
C ILE A 346 3.13 22.56 18.40
N SER A 347 3.84 22.70 17.28
CA SER A 347 3.62 23.81 16.36
C SER A 347 2.21 23.84 15.78
N TYR A 348 1.63 22.67 15.46
CA TYR A 348 0.25 22.58 14.98
C TYR A 348 -0.74 23.07 16.06
N MET A 349 -0.58 22.63 17.31
CA MET A 349 -1.48 23.04 18.39
C MET A 349 -1.34 24.53 18.73
N GLU A 350 -0.12 25.07 18.71
CA GLU A 350 0.11 26.52 18.88
C GLU A 350 -0.57 27.34 17.78
N GLU A 351 -0.57 26.85 16.53
CA GLU A 351 -1.27 27.49 15.40
C GLU A 351 -2.79 27.47 15.61
N VAL A 352 -3.36 26.33 15.98
CA VAL A 352 -4.80 26.19 16.27
C VAL A 352 -5.25 27.15 17.38
N MET A 353 -4.52 27.20 18.50
CA MET A 353 -4.85 28.10 19.62
C MET A 353 -4.76 29.58 19.21
N ALA A 354 -3.75 29.96 18.42
CA ALA A 354 -3.61 31.34 17.96
C ALA A 354 -4.75 31.76 17.03
N GLU A 355 -5.27 30.84 16.20
CA GLU A 355 -6.44 31.09 15.35
C GLU A 355 -7.70 31.32 16.20
N GLU A 356 -7.91 30.54 17.26
CA GLU A 356 -9.04 30.71 18.18
C GLU A 356 -9.02 32.07 18.89
N GLU A 357 -7.88 32.46 19.44
CA GLU A 357 -7.71 33.78 20.09
C GLU A 357 -7.98 34.93 19.12
N SER A 358 -7.59 34.78 17.85
CA SER A 358 -7.84 35.79 16.82
C SER A 358 -9.34 35.94 16.50
N SER A 359 -10.09 34.83 16.50
CA SER A 359 -11.51 34.80 16.15
C SER A 359 -12.41 35.46 17.22
N VAL A 360 -12.07 35.35 18.50
CA VAL A 360 -12.84 35.94 19.60
C VAL A 360 -12.72 37.48 19.63
N SER A 361 -11.65 38.02 19.03
CA SER A 361 -11.41 39.47 19.03
C SER A 361 -12.25 40.26 18.00
N SER A 362 -12.82 39.61 16.98
CA SER A 362 -13.49 40.31 15.88
C SER A 362 -14.97 40.62 16.09
N ASP A 363 -15.64 40.03 17.08
CA ASP A 363 -17.11 40.12 17.23
C ASP A 363 -17.60 41.27 18.13
N ASN A 364 -16.70 42.13 18.62
CA ASN A 364 -17.03 43.16 19.63
C ASN A 364 -17.17 44.61 19.10
N PHE A 365 -17.39 44.83 17.80
CA PHE A 365 -17.31 46.20 17.23
C PHE A 365 -18.58 46.86 16.67
N ASP A 366 -19.78 46.31 16.81
CA ASP A 366 -21.01 46.98 16.32
C ASP A 366 -22.18 46.95 17.33
N ALA A 367 -21.98 47.60 18.49
CA ALA A 367 -23.08 47.96 19.39
C ALA A 367 -22.97 49.42 19.86
N GLU A 368 -22.95 50.34 18.90
CA GLU A 368 -23.49 51.68 19.15
C GLU A 368 -25.00 51.65 18.89
N ASP A 369 -25.80 51.39 19.92
CA ASP A 369 -27.04 52.16 20.09
C ASP A 369 -27.37 52.31 21.58
N GLU A 370 -27.25 53.55 22.03
CA GLU A 370 -27.51 54.00 23.38
C GLU A 370 -29.02 53.94 23.68
N SER A 371 -29.44 53.26 24.76
CA SER A 371 -30.40 53.86 25.70
C SER A 371 -30.50 53.08 27.01
N SER A 372 -30.00 53.71 28.08
CA SER A 372 -30.58 53.82 29.43
C SER A 372 -31.36 52.63 30.03
N VAL A 373 -30.97 52.17 31.21
CA VAL A 373 -31.51 52.65 32.51
C VAL A 373 -30.81 51.86 33.63
N GLU A 374 -30.41 52.60 34.65
CA GLU A 374 -29.74 52.17 35.88
C GLU A 374 -30.53 51.10 36.65
N ASP A 375 -29.88 50.02 37.10
CA ASP A 375 -30.14 49.47 38.43
C ASP A 375 -28.88 48.82 39.02
N LYS A 376 -28.53 49.25 40.23
CA LYS A 376 -27.31 48.87 40.96
C LYS A 376 -27.67 47.76 41.94
N SER A 377 -27.22 46.53 41.67
CA SER A 377 -27.14 45.49 42.69
C SER A 377 -25.71 45.03 42.87
N ASP A 378 -25.14 45.42 44.02
CA ASP A 378 -23.84 45.00 44.51
C ASP A 378 -23.85 43.49 44.82
N ILE A 379 -23.43 42.66 43.87
CA ILE A 379 -23.06 41.27 44.13
C ILE A 379 -21.55 41.19 43.92
N ALA A 380 -20.83 41.28 45.04
CA ALA A 380 -19.41 40.94 45.09
C ALA A 380 -19.27 39.42 44.90
N GLU A 381 -19.22 39.00 43.63
CA GLU A 381 -18.89 37.64 43.26
C GLU A 381 -17.41 37.44 43.54
N VAL A 382 -17.11 36.83 44.68
CA VAL A 382 -15.77 36.41 45.06
C VAL A 382 -15.42 35.22 44.14
N SER A 383 -14.92 35.52 42.95
CA SER A 383 -14.28 34.54 42.07
C SER A 383 -13.00 34.08 42.77
N SER A 384 -13.08 32.94 43.46
CA SER A 384 -11.90 32.23 43.92
C SER A 384 -11.26 31.58 42.70
N GLU A 385 -10.30 32.28 42.08
CA GLU A 385 -9.35 31.69 41.14
C GLU A 385 -8.57 30.59 41.87
N GLU A 386 -9.08 29.36 41.80
CA GLU A 386 -8.26 28.19 42.08
C GLU A 386 -7.24 28.10 40.95
N THR A 387 -6.01 28.54 41.22
CA THR A 387 -4.88 28.32 40.33
C THR A 387 -4.66 26.82 40.27
N ASP A 388 -5.10 26.19 39.18
CA ASP A 388 -4.79 24.81 38.89
C ASP A 388 -3.27 24.70 38.71
N ASP A 389 -2.59 24.11 39.71
CA ASP A 389 -1.14 23.86 39.70
C ASP A 389 -0.76 22.71 38.73
N SER A 390 -1.68 22.29 37.84
CA SER A 390 -1.39 21.29 36.83
C SER A 390 -0.32 21.83 35.86
N PRO A 391 0.72 21.03 35.55
CA PRO A 391 1.74 21.45 34.59
C PRO A 391 1.11 21.66 33.22
N ASP A 392 1.49 22.75 32.54
CA ASP A 392 1.09 23.03 31.16
C ASP A 392 1.34 21.77 30.27
N PRO A 393 0.30 21.22 29.63
CA PRO A 393 0.44 20.07 28.74
C PRO A 393 1.51 20.27 27.66
N PHE A 394 1.72 21.50 27.18
CA PHE A 394 2.77 21.78 26.20
C PHE A 394 4.17 21.59 26.77
N GLU A 395 4.40 21.94 28.04
CA GLU A 395 5.69 21.73 28.71
C GLU A 395 5.96 20.23 28.92
N LEU A 396 4.93 19.43 29.22
CA LEU A 396 5.06 17.97 29.31
C LEU A 396 5.47 17.37 27.95
N VAL A 397 4.80 17.77 26.87
CA VAL A 397 5.13 17.32 25.51
C VAL A 397 6.53 17.76 25.13
N ARG A 398 6.91 19.04 25.34
CA ARG A 398 8.27 19.57 25.04
C ARG A 398 9.37 18.82 25.80
N ALA A 399 9.11 18.44 27.06
CA ALA A 399 10.04 17.71 27.90
C ALA A 399 10.20 16.23 27.50
N TRP A 400 9.26 15.67 26.73
CA TRP A 400 9.33 14.28 26.29
C TRP A 400 10.55 14.02 25.40
N VAL A 401 11.23 12.91 25.65
CA VAL A 401 12.37 12.43 24.86
C VAL A 401 12.00 11.10 24.23
N PRO A 402 12.13 10.94 22.90
CA PRO A 402 11.83 9.68 22.25
C PRO A 402 12.65 8.52 22.81
N PRO A 403 12.13 7.27 22.78
CA PRO A 403 12.92 6.10 23.10
C PRO A 403 14.21 6.04 22.28
N THR A 404 15.27 5.45 22.83
CA THR A 404 16.54 5.27 22.10
C THR A 404 16.45 4.22 21.00
N SER A 405 15.51 3.27 21.16
CA SER A 405 15.25 2.20 20.20
C SER A 405 13.74 2.05 19.93
N PRO A 406 13.09 3.04 19.29
CA PRO A 406 11.64 3.03 19.04
C PRO A 406 11.14 1.84 18.21
N ILE A 407 12.02 1.20 17.43
CA ILE A 407 11.64 0.12 16.52
C ILE A 407 12.29 -1.21 16.97
N ASP A 408 11.47 -2.21 17.31
CA ASP A 408 11.95 -3.57 17.55
C ASP A 408 12.17 -4.30 16.21
N TRP A 409 13.35 -4.09 15.63
CA TRP A 409 13.76 -4.76 14.39
C TRP A 409 13.70 -6.28 14.50
N LYS A 410 13.95 -6.86 15.68
CA LYS A 410 13.92 -8.31 15.86
C LYS A 410 12.49 -8.84 15.74
N ALA A 411 11.50 -8.13 16.30
CA ALA A 411 10.10 -8.45 16.12
C ALA A 411 9.67 -8.31 14.64
N ILE A 412 10.06 -7.21 13.98
CA ILE A 412 9.78 -6.98 12.56
C ILE A 412 10.36 -8.10 11.69
N MET A 413 11.64 -8.44 11.84
CA MET A 413 12.27 -9.51 11.05
C MET A 413 11.62 -10.88 11.29
N LYS A 414 11.23 -11.16 12.55
CA LYS A 414 10.52 -12.41 12.88
C LYS A 414 9.17 -12.48 12.17
N GLN A 415 8.42 -11.37 12.09
CA GLN A 415 7.15 -11.32 11.39
C GLN A 415 7.33 -11.44 9.88
N LEU A 416 8.30 -10.73 9.29
CA LEU A 416 8.64 -10.85 7.87
C LEU A 416 8.95 -12.30 7.46
N ARG A 417 9.69 -13.04 8.31
CA ARG A 417 9.93 -14.47 8.07
C ARG A 417 8.64 -15.28 8.03
N ASN A 418 7.77 -15.09 9.02
CA ASN A 418 6.48 -15.80 9.06
C ASN A 418 5.63 -15.44 7.83
N ALA A 419 5.69 -14.18 7.41
CA ALA A 419 4.96 -13.66 6.28
C ALA A 419 5.48 -14.20 4.94
N ALA A 420 6.79 -14.38 4.80
CA ALA A 420 7.39 -15.08 3.66
C ALA A 420 6.88 -16.52 3.55
N TRP A 421 6.80 -17.25 4.69
CA TRP A 421 6.24 -18.60 4.72
C TRP A 421 4.75 -18.64 4.35
N GLN A 422 3.95 -17.69 4.84
CA GLN A 422 2.56 -17.56 4.47
C GLN A 422 2.40 -17.23 2.99
N THR A 423 3.20 -16.31 2.45
CA THR A 423 3.21 -15.96 1.02
C THR A 423 3.55 -17.17 0.16
N GLY A 424 4.61 -17.92 0.52
CA GLY A 424 4.97 -19.14 -0.19
C GLY A 424 3.92 -20.23 -0.10
N TYR A 425 3.20 -20.33 1.02
CA TYR A 425 2.05 -21.21 1.13
C TYR A 425 0.90 -20.75 0.23
N THR A 426 0.58 -19.46 0.19
CA THR A 426 -0.46 -18.90 -0.69
C THR A 426 -0.16 -19.22 -2.15
N HIS A 427 1.06 -18.94 -2.63
CA HIS A 427 1.48 -19.29 -3.99
C HIS A 427 1.27 -20.78 -4.27
N TYR A 428 1.66 -21.63 -3.32
CA TYR A 428 1.46 -23.07 -3.42
C TYR A 428 0.00 -23.50 -3.46
N SER A 429 -0.82 -23.05 -2.51
CA SER A 429 -2.20 -23.49 -2.40
C SER A 429 -2.98 -23.07 -3.64
N THR A 430 -2.81 -21.82 -4.07
CA THR A 430 -3.46 -21.28 -5.27
C THR A 430 -3.04 -22.06 -6.51
N TYR A 431 -1.74 -22.33 -6.69
CA TYR A 431 -1.26 -23.14 -7.81
C TYR A 431 -1.85 -24.56 -7.80
N HIS A 432 -1.84 -25.21 -6.63
CA HIS A 432 -2.28 -26.60 -6.50
C HIS A 432 -3.81 -26.73 -6.68
N GLU A 433 -4.60 -25.76 -6.23
CA GLU A 433 -6.05 -25.70 -6.48
C GLU A 433 -6.34 -25.60 -7.98
N LYS A 434 -5.65 -24.71 -8.69
CA LYS A 434 -5.74 -24.59 -10.15
C LYS A 434 -5.38 -25.91 -10.83
N LEU A 435 -4.31 -26.57 -10.38
CA LEU A 435 -3.88 -27.86 -10.92
C LEU A 435 -4.92 -28.97 -10.68
N ILE A 436 -5.53 -29.03 -9.49
CA ILE A 436 -6.59 -29.99 -9.17
C ILE A 436 -7.81 -29.76 -10.07
N LYS A 437 -8.24 -28.51 -10.24
CA LYS A 437 -9.37 -28.13 -11.10
C LYS A 437 -9.13 -28.53 -12.55
N ARG A 438 -7.98 -28.15 -13.11
CA ARG A 438 -7.57 -28.52 -14.48
C ARG A 438 -7.56 -30.04 -14.67
N THR A 439 -7.02 -30.78 -13.71
CA THR A 439 -6.98 -32.26 -13.78
C THR A 439 -8.37 -32.88 -13.74
N ALA A 440 -9.32 -32.27 -13.01
CA ALA A 440 -10.71 -32.73 -12.97
C ALA A 440 -11.42 -32.46 -14.31
N GLU A 441 -11.25 -31.27 -14.88
CA GLU A 441 -11.81 -30.88 -16.19
C GLU A 441 -11.25 -31.78 -17.33
N GLU A 442 -9.94 -32.03 -17.34
CA GLU A 442 -9.30 -32.94 -18.31
C GLU A 442 -9.85 -34.38 -18.20
N ALA A 443 -10.15 -34.84 -16.98
CA ALA A 443 -10.76 -36.16 -16.75
C ALA A 443 -12.21 -36.25 -17.26
N GLU A 444 -12.97 -35.15 -17.19
CA GLU A 444 -14.34 -35.05 -17.73
C GLU A 444 -14.39 -34.95 -19.25
N ILE A 445 -13.38 -34.34 -19.88
CA ILE A 445 -13.27 -34.22 -21.34
C ILE A 445 -12.75 -35.52 -21.97
N SER A 446 -11.86 -36.26 -21.28
CA SER A 446 -11.28 -37.52 -21.76
C SER A 446 -11.88 -38.87 -21.23
N PRO A 447 -13.21 -39.07 -21.05
CA PRO A 447 -13.76 -40.39 -20.72
C PRO A 447 -13.64 -41.41 -21.86
N ARG A 448 -13.49 -40.94 -23.10
CA ARG A 448 -13.58 -41.79 -24.31
C ARG A 448 -12.28 -42.53 -24.66
N ALA A 449 -11.12 -42.06 -24.21
CA ALA A 449 -9.85 -42.75 -24.48
C ALA A 449 -9.72 -44.07 -23.68
N SER A 450 -10.24 -44.12 -22.45
CA SER A 450 -10.11 -45.30 -21.58
C SER A 450 -11.05 -46.46 -21.95
N LYS A 451 -12.19 -46.20 -22.62
CA LYS A 451 -13.07 -47.27 -23.11
C LYS A 451 -12.54 -47.99 -24.37
N ARG A 452 -11.65 -47.36 -25.14
CA ARG A 452 -11.07 -47.98 -26.35
C ARG A 452 -9.92 -48.94 -26.02
N ALA A 453 -9.18 -48.70 -24.93
CA ALA A 453 -8.08 -49.56 -24.48
C ALA A 453 -8.53 -50.86 -23.77
N LYS A 454 -9.80 -50.99 -23.38
CA LYS A 454 -10.36 -52.22 -22.78
C LYS A 454 -11.06 -53.14 -23.79
N ARG A 455 -11.04 -52.80 -25.09
CA ARG A 455 -11.65 -53.60 -26.18
C ARG A 455 -10.64 -54.20 -27.16
N SER A 456 -9.35 -54.00 -26.92
CA SER A 456 -8.23 -54.72 -27.54
C SER A 456 -7.61 -55.63 -26.51
#